data_AF-A0A6N1MS66-F1
#
_entry.id   AF-A0A6N1MS66-F1
#
_cell.length_a   1.000
_cell.length_b   1.000
_cell.length_c   1.000
_cell.angle_alpha   90.00
_cell.angle_beta   90.00
_cell.angle_gamma   90.00
#
_symmetry.space_group_name_H-M   'P 1'
#
loop_
_entity.id
_entity.type
_entity.pdbx_description
1 polymer ?
#
loop_
_entity_poly.entity_id
_entity_poly.type
_entity_poly.pdbx_seq_one_letter_code
_entity_poly.pdbx_strand_id
1 'polypeptide(L)'
;MKQPIATCSTIRDNGAAIWGIGDTVMVNDPIAGQGANNATRMVEHYLQAILAHGDEAFTAEWMTQVFDDFWEYSGRYTTEFTNLLLNPPSESLLQVLGAAAQNRVIADDFMGHFNHPRWFLASR
;
A
#
# COMPACT_ATOMS: atom_id res chain seq x y z
N MET A 1 0.57 -2.48 13.43
CA MET A 1 -0.67 -1.82 13.91
C MET A 1 -0.94 -0.69 12.93
N LYS A 2 -2.08 -0.72 12.21
CA LYS A 2 -2.44 0.33 11.25
C LYS A 2 -3.21 1.41 12.01
N GLN A 3 -2.63 2.59 12.17
CA GLN A 3 -3.35 3.75 12.68
C GLN A 3 -3.05 4.90 11.72
N PRO A 4 -3.96 5.21 10.77
CA PRO A 4 -3.71 6.24 9.78
C PRO A 4 -3.74 7.66 10.35
N ILE A 5 -4.32 7.82 11.54
CA ILE A 5 -4.58 9.13 12.16
C ILE A 5 -4.09 9.11 13.60
N ALA A 6 -3.47 10.22 14.00
CA ALA A 6 -3.17 10.52 15.38
C ALA A 6 -3.75 11.90 15.74
N THR A 7 -4.15 12.07 16.99
CA THR A 7 -4.58 13.37 17.51
C THR A 7 -3.39 14.07 18.16
N CYS A 8 -3.10 15.32 17.77
CA CYS A 8 -2.05 16.11 18.41
C CYS A 8 -2.67 17.17 19.31
N SER A 9 -2.50 16.99 20.63
CA SER A 9 -2.92 17.96 21.64
C SER A 9 -1.87 19.04 21.94
N THR A 10 -0.66 18.94 21.36
CA THR A 10 0.53 19.66 21.84
C THR A 10 1.09 20.74 20.91
N ILE A 11 0.50 20.95 19.72
CA ILE A 11 0.88 22.09 18.83
C ILE A 11 -0.21 23.17 18.80
N ARG A 12 -1.47 22.81 19.07
CA ARG A 12 -2.60 23.71 19.32
C ARG A 12 -3.51 23.04 20.33
N ASP A 13 -3.97 23.76 21.36
CA ASP A 13 -4.92 23.26 22.38
C ASP A 13 -6.33 22.94 21.82
N ASN A 14 -6.46 22.76 20.50
CA ASN A 14 -7.72 22.59 19.79
C ASN A 14 -8.02 21.14 19.37
N GLY A 15 -7.13 20.18 19.65
CA GLY A 15 -7.35 18.76 19.35
C GLY A 15 -7.36 18.43 17.84
N ALA A 16 -6.56 19.14 17.04
CA ALA A 16 -6.48 18.89 15.60
C ALA A 16 -6.05 17.45 15.27
N ALA A 17 -6.70 16.86 14.27
CA ALA A 17 -6.33 15.57 13.71
C ALA A 17 -5.10 15.71 12.79
N ILE A 18 -4.16 14.78 12.92
CA ILE A 18 -3.02 14.64 12.02
C ILE A 18 -3.19 13.35 11.24
N TRP A 19 -3.12 13.47 9.91
CA TRP A 19 -3.19 12.36 8.99
C TRP A 19 -1.78 11.92 8.58
N GLY A 20 -1.47 10.64 8.80
CA GLY A 20 -0.17 10.08 8.47
C GLY A 20 -0.13 9.51 7.04
N ILE A 21 1.07 9.40 6.48
CA ILE A 21 1.30 8.96 5.10
C ILE A 21 2.57 8.10 4.99
N GLY A 22 2.56 7.13 4.08
CA GLY A 22 3.70 6.23 3.85
C GLY A 22 4.06 5.44 5.11
N ASP A 23 5.34 5.39 5.43
CA ASP A 23 5.89 4.57 6.52
C ASP A 23 5.38 4.97 7.92
N THR A 24 4.83 6.18 8.09
CA THR A 24 4.24 6.55 9.40
C THR A 24 2.98 5.74 9.73
N VAL A 25 2.30 5.21 8.71
CA VAL A 25 1.01 4.51 8.86
C VAL A 25 1.04 3.09 8.31
N MET A 26 1.94 2.80 7.36
CA MET A 26 2.05 1.49 6.73
C MET A 26 3.50 1.13 6.42
N VAL A 27 4.11 0.38 7.35
CA VAL A 27 5.47 -0.16 7.22
C VAL A 27 5.39 -1.59 6.69
N ASN A 28 6.12 -1.87 5.62
CA ASN A 28 6.31 -3.21 5.08
C ASN A 28 7.79 -3.61 5.21
N ASP A 29 8.08 -4.91 5.21
CA ASP A 29 9.45 -5.40 5.13
C ASP A 29 10.11 -4.95 3.80
N PRO A 30 11.38 -4.52 3.79
CA PRO A 30 12.03 -4.00 2.59
C PRO A 30 12.30 -5.06 1.50
N ILE A 31 12.13 -6.37 1.77
CA ILE A 31 12.46 -7.47 0.85
C ILE A 31 11.88 -7.32 -0.56
N ALA A 32 10.69 -6.73 -0.69
CA ALA A 32 10.01 -6.54 -1.97
C ALA A 32 10.27 -5.16 -2.62
N GLY A 33 11.02 -4.28 -1.95
CA GLY A 33 11.28 -2.91 -2.42
C GLY A 33 10.03 -2.03 -2.53
N GLN A 34 8.93 -2.38 -1.85
CA GLN A 34 7.62 -1.78 -2.10
C GLN A 34 7.35 -0.46 -1.34
N GLY A 35 8.14 -0.11 -0.32
CA GLY A 35 7.87 1.04 0.55
C GLY A 35 7.66 2.36 -0.20
N ALA A 36 8.62 2.76 -1.04
CA ALA A 36 8.56 4.02 -1.79
C ALA A 36 7.44 4.03 -2.85
N ASN A 37 7.24 2.92 -3.57
CA ASN A 37 6.18 2.79 -4.55
C ASN A 37 4.80 2.90 -3.90
N ASN A 38 4.63 2.26 -2.74
CA ASN A 38 3.41 2.31 -1.97
C ASN A 38 3.13 3.72 -1.42
N ALA A 39 4.15 4.39 -0.87
CA ALA A 39 4.02 5.77 -0.41
C ALA A 39 3.61 6.71 -1.56
N THR A 40 4.20 6.55 -2.74
CA THR A 40 3.85 7.35 -3.93
C THR A 40 2.38 7.16 -4.34
N ARG A 41 1.90 5.92 -4.40
CA ARG A 41 0.48 5.65 -4.70
C ARG A 41 -0.47 6.18 -3.63
N MET A 42 -0.06 6.15 -2.35
CA MET A 42 -0.83 6.72 -1.25
C MET A 42 -0.95 8.25 -1.39
N VAL A 43 0.15 8.94 -1.71
CA VAL A 43 0.15 10.39 -1.99
C VAL A 43 -0.79 10.72 -3.14
N GLU A 44 -0.73 9.97 -4.24
CA GLU A 44 -1.61 10.19 -5.39
C GLU A 44 -3.08 10.01 -5.00
N HIS A 45 -3.42 8.93 -4.30
CA HIS A 45 -4.79 8.67 -3.84
C HIS A 45 -5.30 9.78 -2.90
N TYR A 46 -4.47 10.20 -1.95
CA TYR A 46 -4.82 11.23 -0.97
C TYR A 46 -5.01 12.59 -1.64
N LEU A 47 -4.14 12.94 -2.58
CA LEU A 47 -4.25 14.19 -3.33
C LEU A 47 -5.56 14.24 -4.10
N GLN A 48 -5.95 13.16 -4.79
CA GLN A 48 -7.23 13.11 -5.51
C GLN A 48 -8.42 13.24 -4.55
N ALA A 49 -8.39 12.55 -3.41
CA ALA A 49 -9.43 12.67 -2.40
C ALA A 49 -9.54 14.09 -1.83
N ILE A 50 -8.42 14.74 -1.50
CA ILE A 50 -8.37 16.13 -1.01
C ILE A 50 -8.97 17.08 -2.04
N LEU A 51 -8.57 16.95 -3.31
CA LEU A 51 -9.08 17.81 -4.38
C LEU A 51 -10.58 17.62 -4.62
N ALA A 52 -11.08 16.38 -4.51
CA ALA A 52 -12.50 16.07 -4.63
C ALA A 52 -13.33 16.56 -3.43
N HIS A 53 -12.73 16.60 -2.23
CA HIS A 53 -13.37 17.07 -0.99
C HIS A 53 -13.52 18.60 -0.94
N GLY A 54 -12.66 19.33 -1.65
CA GLY A 54 -12.74 20.78 -1.76
C GLY A 54 -12.55 21.48 -0.40
N ASP A 55 -13.49 22.35 -0.05
CA ASP A 55 -13.47 23.16 1.18
C ASP A 55 -14.19 22.51 2.36
N GLU A 56 -14.62 21.24 2.22
CA GLU A 56 -15.25 20.51 3.32
C GLU A 56 -14.27 20.21 4.47
N ALA A 57 -14.82 19.98 5.67
CA ALA A 57 -13.99 19.72 6.83
C ALA A 57 -13.26 18.36 6.71
N PHE A 58 -11.95 18.38 6.95
CA PHE A 58 -11.14 17.16 7.05
C PHE A 58 -11.33 16.51 8.42
N THR A 59 -12.42 15.77 8.58
CA THR A 59 -12.70 15.04 9.83
C THR A 59 -11.83 13.78 9.93
N ALA A 60 -11.62 13.28 11.15
CA ALA A 60 -10.91 12.02 11.35
C ALA A 60 -11.65 10.83 10.68
N GLU A 61 -12.98 10.88 10.63
CA GLU A 61 -13.79 9.87 9.93
C GLU A 61 -13.51 9.87 8.43
N TRP A 62 -13.50 11.05 7.80
CA TRP A 62 -13.17 11.18 6.38
C TRP A 62 -11.74 10.72 6.07
N MET A 63 -10.77 11.15 6.88
CA MET A 63 -9.36 10.71 6.73
C MET A 63 -9.21 9.18 6.87
N THR A 64 -10.02 8.55 7.73
CA THR A 64 -10.04 7.09 7.91
C THR A 64 -10.62 6.42 6.67
N GLN A 65 -11.75 6.93 6.16
CA GLN A 65 -12.38 6.41 4.96
C GLN A 65 -11.43 6.44 3.76
N VAL A 66 -10.72 7.57 3.54
CA VAL A 66 -9.77 7.69 2.43
C VAL A 66 -8.59 6.72 2.60
N PHE A 67 -8.11 6.47 3.83
CA PHE A 67 -7.11 5.44 4.05
C PHE A 67 -7.65 4.03 3.78
N ASP A 68 -8.87 3.72 4.20
CA ASP A 68 -9.50 2.41 4.00
C ASP A 68 -9.72 2.13 2.51
N ASP A 69 -10.15 3.14 1.74
CA ASP A 69 -10.28 3.07 0.28
C ASP A 69 -8.92 2.79 -0.38
N PHE A 70 -7.87 3.48 0.04
CA PHE A 70 -6.50 3.20 -0.42
C PHE A 70 -6.03 1.79 -0.04
N TRP A 71 -6.33 1.36 1.19
CA TRP A 71 -5.96 0.04 1.69
C TRP A 71 -6.57 -1.06 0.83
N GLU A 72 -7.86 -0.98 0.53
CA GLU A 72 -8.54 -1.96 -0.33
C GLU A 72 -8.11 -1.87 -1.79
N TYR A 73 -7.80 -0.67 -2.28
CA TYR A 73 -7.37 -0.48 -3.66
C TYR A 73 -5.94 -0.99 -3.93
N SER A 74 -4.99 -0.70 -3.04
CA SER A 74 -3.55 -0.91 -3.26
C SER A 74 -2.79 -1.41 -2.03
N GLY A 75 -3.11 -0.91 -0.84
CA GLY A 75 -2.30 -1.16 0.36
C GLY A 75 -2.24 -2.65 0.73
N ARG A 76 -3.39 -3.33 0.76
CA ARG A 76 -3.50 -4.76 1.07
C ARG A 76 -2.63 -5.62 0.17
N TYR A 77 -2.70 -5.39 -1.14
CA TYR A 77 -1.95 -6.18 -2.12
C TYR A 77 -0.45 -5.97 -1.99
N THR A 78 -0.01 -4.76 -1.65
CA THR A 78 1.41 -4.46 -1.43
C THR A 78 1.96 -5.23 -0.22
N THR A 79 1.21 -5.22 0.88
CA THR A 79 1.56 -5.97 2.09
C THR A 79 1.52 -7.48 1.85
N GLU A 80 0.48 -8.00 1.20
CA GLU A 80 0.37 -9.43 0.88
C GLU A 80 1.49 -9.90 -0.05
N PHE A 81 1.80 -9.15 -1.10
CA PHE A 81 2.90 -9.48 -2.01
C PHE A 81 4.26 -9.51 -1.28
N THR A 82 4.50 -8.55 -0.40
CA THR A 82 5.72 -8.51 0.41
C THR A 82 5.79 -9.72 1.35
N ASN A 83 4.69 -10.06 2.01
CA ASN A 83 4.61 -11.21 2.91
C ASN A 83 4.76 -12.55 2.16
N LEU A 84 4.33 -12.65 0.91
CA LEU A 84 4.56 -13.84 0.08
C LEU A 84 6.04 -14.06 -0.22
N LEU A 85 6.82 -12.98 -0.38
CA LEU A 85 8.26 -13.06 -0.59
C LEU A 85 9.05 -13.30 0.71
N LEU A 86 8.48 -12.91 1.85
CA LEU A 86 9.11 -13.06 3.17
C LEU A 86 8.93 -14.46 3.77
N ASN A 87 7.75 -15.06 3.58
CA ASN A 87 7.45 -16.39 4.10
C ASN A 87 8.05 -17.49 3.20
N PRO A 88 8.21 -18.73 3.71
CA PRO A 88 8.60 -19.86 2.88
C PRO A 88 7.73 -19.91 1.61
N PRO A 89 8.33 -19.90 0.41
CA PRO A 89 7.57 -19.78 -0.82
C PRO A 89 6.67 -20.99 -0.98
N SER A 90 5.39 -20.75 -1.31
CA SER A 90 4.46 -21.83 -1.62
C SER A 90 4.91 -22.60 -2.86
N GLU A 91 4.44 -23.84 -3.01
CA GLU A 91 4.75 -24.67 -4.18
C GLU A 91 4.39 -23.96 -5.49
N SER A 92 3.24 -23.26 -5.53
CA SER A 92 2.82 -22.47 -6.69
C SER A 92 3.78 -21.31 -6.98
N LEU A 93 4.32 -20.63 -5.95
CA LEU A 93 5.30 -19.57 -6.16
C LEU A 93 6.63 -20.14 -6.68
N LEU A 94 7.07 -21.28 -6.16
CA LEU A 94 8.27 -21.96 -6.64
C LEU A 94 8.15 -22.39 -8.11
N GLN A 95 6.98 -22.87 -8.53
CA GLN A 95 6.72 -23.21 -9.94
C GLN A 95 6.82 -21.98 -10.85
N VAL A 96 6.23 -20.85 -10.45
CA VAL A 96 6.33 -19.59 -11.20
C VAL A 96 7.78 -19.11 -11.28
N LEU A 97 8.51 -19.10 -10.16
CA LEU A 97 9.92 -18.69 -10.12
C LEU A 97 10.81 -19.62 -10.97
N GLY A 98 10.56 -20.93 -10.93
CA GLY A 98 11.26 -21.91 -11.76
C GLY A 98 11.01 -21.70 -13.25
N ALA A 99 9.77 -21.41 -13.64
CA ALA A 99 9.42 -21.09 -15.01
C ALA A 99 10.03 -19.74 -15.47
N ALA A 100 10.00 -18.72 -14.63
CA ALA A 100 10.62 -17.42 -14.88
C ALA A 100 12.14 -17.53 -15.09
N ALA A 101 12.82 -18.41 -14.34
CA ALA A 101 14.26 -18.64 -14.49
C ALA A 101 14.65 -19.19 -15.87
N GLN A 102 13.72 -19.81 -16.60
CA GLN A 102 13.98 -20.41 -17.91
C GLN A 102 13.27 -19.70 -19.07
N ASN A 103 12.30 -18.82 -18.79
CA ASN A 103 11.49 -18.15 -19.80
C ASN A 103 11.37 -16.65 -19.52
N ARG A 104 11.93 -15.83 -20.41
CA ARG A 104 11.96 -14.38 -20.28
C ARG A 104 10.57 -13.75 -20.26
N VAL A 105 9.61 -14.26 -21.02
CA VAL A 105 8.24 -13.72 -21.04
C VAL A 105 7.57 -13.87 -19.68
N ILE A 106 7.79 -15.01 -19.03
CA ILE A 106 7.28 -15.28 -17.67
C ILE A 106 8.03 -14.43 -16.64
N ALA A 107 9.35 -14.24 -16.81
CA ALA A 107 10.13 -13.37 -15.94
C ALA A 107 9.67 -11.91 -16.02
N ASP A 108 9.47 -11.39 -17.24
CA ASP A 108 9.02 -10.02 -17.46
C ASP A 108 7.61 -9.81 -16.90
N ASP A 109 6.70 -10.78 -17.07
CA ASP A 109 5.36 -10.77 -16.48
C ASP A 109 5.43 -10.76 -14.94
N PHE A 110 6.20 -11.66 -14.33
CA PHE A 110 6.39 -11.71 -12.88
C PHE A 110 6.98 -10.39 -12.33
N MET A 111 7.99 -9.84 -13.01
CA MET A 111 8.58 -8.55 -12.61
C MET A 111 7.60 -7.39 -12.78
N GLY A 112 6.75 -7.40 -13.80
CA GLY A 112 5.69 -6.41 -13.99
C GLY A 112 4.73 -6.31 -12.79
N HIS A 113 4.50 -7.42 -12.10
CA HIS A 113 3.65 -7.46 -10.91
C HIS A 113 4.22 -6.69 -9.70
N PHE A 114 5.52 -6.38 -9.66
CA PHE A 114 6.06 -5.46 -8.63
C PHE A 114 5.50 -4.05 -8.77
N ASN A 115 5.11 -3.63 -9.98
CA ASN A 115 4.45 -2.35 -10.23
C ASN A 115 2.94 -2.40 -9.97
N HIS A 116 2.34 -3.59 -10.07
CA HIS A 116 0.91 -3.80 -9.86
C HIS A 116 0.63 -5.06 -9.05
N PRO A 117 0.90 -5.05 -7.72
CA PRO A 117 0.75 -6.22 -6.86
C PRO A 117 -0.67 -6.81 -6.89
N ARG A 118 -1.67 -5.94 -7.09
CA ARG A 118 -3.07 -6.32 -7.23
C ARG A 118 -3.30 -7.34 -8.36
N TRP A 119 -2.61 -7.21 -9.50
CA TRP A 119 -2.82 -8.11 -10.63
C TRP A 119 -2.29 -9.52 -10.38
N PHE A 120 -1.31 -9.67 -9.50
CA PHE A 120 -0.75 -10.96 -9.11
C PHE A 120 -1.63 -11.73 -8.10
N LEU A 121 -2.38 -10.99 -7.30
CA LEU A 121 -3.14 -11.51 -6.17
C LEU A 121 -4.63 -11.61 -6.45
N ALA A 122 -5.18 -10.72 -7.29
CA ALA A 122 -6.59 -10.73 -7.69
C ALA A 122 -6.88 -11.68 -8.87
N SER A 123 -5.84 -12.25 -9.50
CA SER A 123 -5.95 -13.24 -10.58
C SER A 123 -5.87 -14.69 -10.11
N ARG A 124 -5.80 -14.91 -8.79
CA ARG A 124 -5.82 -16.23 -8.15
C ARG A 124 -7.22 -16.65 -7.74
#